data_AF-A0A091BIG7-F1
#
_entry.id   AF-A0A091BIG7-F1
#
_cell.length_a   1.000
_cell.length_b   1.000
_cell.length_c   1.000
_cell.angle_alpha   90.00
_cell.angle_beta   90.00
_cell.angle_gamma   90.00
#
_symmetry.space_group_name_H-M   'P 1'
#
loop_
_entity.id
_entity.type
_entity.pdbx_description
1 polymer ?
#
loop_
_entity_poly.entity_id
_entity_poly.type
_entity_poly.pdbx_seq_one_letter_code
_entity_poly.pdbx_strand_id
1 'polypeptide(L)'
;MRLFLLPGLLLAASTAAAQSPDDFAWQWPLVVDANEGAHTLLLDEAVYARTTRADLRDLAVFNADGQLVPFAPLPVEHATTEQRRELRWLRLPAAPADAPTGDFSLRLARDANGNLRDLQIDSEATAATLPSTDLLIDLGEKPESVSSLKLTLAADAALPVNLRAAVLASNDLAQWQVLGSNLAVVAIDDNGLRIERLRLDFAPSSQRYLRLSLERGDWPALARIEDERRETGPALPPWQTLELQGTAVAGEPGVFEYRSAGPFPVGRVDLGLPQANTVATAWVESRDDAEAYWEQATAFTAFRLGGNGDEVRHLPADTRLQRNRHWRVRTQPALSQPPVLKLSYQPDRFVLLSQGPAPYRLLAGSARATRPDFPVSAALTAASASRPDGWVPPSATLGTGGPAAGDIALAPDRGPQYRRWVLWAVLALGAGLVLVVALKVLRGGSTTA
;
A
#
# COMPACT_ATOMS: atom_id res chain seq x y z
N MET A 1 -47.03 53.22 -18.75
CA MET A 1 -46.07 52.56 -17.84
C MET A 1 -46.24 51.06 -18.03
N ARG A 2 -45.24 50.38 -18.62
CA ARG A 2 -45.32 48.96 -19.02
C ARG A 2 -45.13 48.07 -17.78
N LEU A 3 -46.14 47.26 -17.46
CA LEU A 3 -46.07 46.25 -16.41
C LEU A 3 -45.37 45.01 -16.99
N PHE A 4 -44.11 44.80 -16.64
CA PHE A 4 -43.38 43.58 -16.99
C PHE A 4 -43.84 42.44 -16.05
N LEU A 5 -44.48 41.42 -16.63
CA LEU A 5 -44.69 40.12 -15.99
C LEU A 5 -43.35 39.35 -15.99
N LEU A 6 -42.78 39.11 -14.82
CA LEU A 6 -41.74 38.10 -14.62
C LEU A 6 -42.40 36.70 -14.63
N PRO A 7 -41.95 35.75 -15.47
CA PRO A 7 -42.37 34.36 -15.33
C PRO A 7 -41.60 33.72 -14.16
N GLY A 8 -42.34 33.09 -13.25
CA GLY A 8 -41.80 32.39 -12.10
C GLY A 8 -40.91 31.21 -12.49
N LEU A 9 -39.71 31.20 -11.93
CA LEU A 9 -38.74 30.12 -12.03
C LEU A 9 -39.22 28.95 -11.16
N LEU A 10 -39.87 27.95 -11.75
CA LEU A 10 -40.15 26.67 -11.10
C LEU A 10 -38.82 25.96 -10.84
N LEU A 11 -38.34 25.97 -9.59
CA LEU A 11 -37.30 25.07 -9.12
C LEU A 11 -37.85 23.63 -9.23
N ALA A 12 -37.40 22.90 -10.25
CA ALA A 12 -37.57 21.46 -10.29
C ALA A 12 -36.70 20.85 -9.18
N ALA A 13 -37.34 20.49 -8.06
CA ALA A 13 -36.71 19.64 -7.06
C ALA A 13 -36.48 18.26 -7.71
N SER A 14 -35.21 17.96 -8.02
CA SER A 14 -34.80 16.63 -8.45
C SER A 14 -34.97 15.68 -7.27
N THR A 15 -36.08 14.93 -7.23
CA THR A 15 -36.20 13.78 -6.34
C THR A 15 -35.19 12.73 -6.81
N ALA A 16 -34.10 12.55 -6.06
CA ALA A 16 -33.20 11.43 -6.28
C ALA A 16 -34.00 10.13 -6.05
N ALA A 17 -34.20 9.34 -7.11
CA ALA A 17 -34.83 8.05 -6.99
C ALA A 17 -34.02 7.17 -6.02
N ALA A 18 -34.71 6.45 -5.13
CA ALA A 18 -34.06 5.48 -4.26
C ALA A 18 -33.43 4.39 -5.14
N GLN A 19 -32.15 4.09 -4.90
CA GLN A 19 -31.43 3.07 -5.66
C GLN A 19 -32.05 1.70 -5.38
N SER A 20 -32.19 0.89 -6.42
CA SER A 20 -32.66 -0.49 -6.34
C SER A 20 -31.51 -1.47 -6.65
N PRO A 21 -31.53 -2.71 -6.12
CA PRO A 21 -30.66 -3.77 -6.60
C PRO A 21 -30.66 -3.95 -8.13
N ASP A 22 -31.79 -3.66 -8.79
CA ASP A 22 -31.96 -3.77 -10.25
C ASP A 22 -31.20 -2.68 -11.04
N ASP A 23 -30.61 -1.71 -10.36
CA ASP A 23 -29.75 -0.71 -10.99
C ASP A 23 -28.31 -1.20 -11.21
N PHE A 24 -27.97 -2.41 -10.77
CA PHE A 24 -26.63 -2.98 -10.83
C PHE A 24 -26.58 -4.24 -11.70
N ALA A 25 -25.45 -4.45 -12.37
CA ALA A 25 -25.28 -5.53 -13.34
C ALA A 25 -25.00 -6.88 -12.66
N TRP A 26 -24.29 -6.86 -11.53
CA TRP A 26 -23.78 -8.06 -10.87
C TRP A 26 -23.98 -8.00 -9.35
N GLN A 27 -24.10 -9.17 -8.72
CA GLN A 27 -24.25 -9.29 -7.27
C GLN A 27 -23.46 -10.47 -6.69
N TRP A 28 -23.06 -10.36 -5.42
CA TRP A 28 -22.48 -11.42 -4.62
C TRP A 28 -23.17 -11.46 -3.25
N PRO A 29 -23.59 -12.63 -2.76
CA PRO A 29 -24.02 -12.77 -1.37
C PRO A 29 -22.82 -12.53 -0.44
N LEU A 30 -23.05 -11.84 0.68
CA LEU A 30 -22.06 -11.61 1.72
C LEU A 30 -22.25 -12.61 2.86
N VAL A 31 -21.17 -13.24 3.27
CA VAL A 31 -21.11 -14.06 4.48
C VAL A 31 -20.56 -13.20 5.60
N VAL A 32 -21.37 -12.99 6.63
CA VAL A 32 -21.07 -12.13 7.79
C VAL A 32 -21.37 -12.87 9.10
N ASP A 33 -20.69 -12.52 10.18
CA ASP A 33 -21.11 -12.94 11.52
C ASP A 33 -22.35 -12.14 11.94
N ALA A 34 -23.46 -12.85 12.18
CA ALA A 34 -24.73 -12.25 12.55
C ALA A 34 -24.72 -11.55 13.92
N ASN A 35 -23.73 -11.85 14.78
CA ASN A 35 -23.60 -11.23 16.10
C ASN A 35 -22.85 -9.89 16.06
N GLU A 36 -22.31 -9.51 14.90
CA GLU A 36 -21.48 -8.32 14.76
C GLU A 36 -22.17 -7.26 13.89
N GLY A 37 -22.18 -6.03 14.41
CA GLY A 37 -22.87 -4.89 13.80
C GLY A 37 -22.07 -4.21 12.68
N ALA A 38 -20.79 -4.55 12.52
CA ALA A 38 -19.92 -4.01 11.48
C ALA A 38 -18.98 -5.10 10.97
N HIS A 39 -18.67 -5.06 9.68
CA HIS A 39 -17.78 -6.03 9.02
C HIS A 39 -16.85 -5.32 8.04
N THR A 40 -15.59 -5.73 8.00
CA THR A 40 -14.66 -5.29 6.95
C THR A 40 -14.77 -6.19 5.73
N LEU A 41 -14.62 -5.64 4.53
CA LEU A 41 -14.65 -6.37 3.27
C LEU A 41 -13.43 -5.99 2.44
N LEU A 42 -12.63 -6.97 2.07
CA LEU A 42 -11.55 -6.80 1.10
C LEU A 42 -12.13 -7.08 -0.30
N LEU A 43 -11.98 -6.14 -1.24
CA LEU A 43 -12.42 -6.38 -2.61
C LEU A 43 -11.49 -7.40 -3.28
N ASP A 44 -12.05 -8.31 -4.06
CA ASP A 44 -11.30 -9.27 -4.85
C ASP A 44 -11.30 -8.90 -6.35
N GLU A 45 -10.56 -9.68 -7.15
CA GLU A 45 -10.47 -9.49 -8.60
C GLU A 45 -11.84 -9.55 -9.29
N ALA A 46 -12.76 -10.39 -8.81
CA ALA A 46 -14.07 -10.57 -9.41
C ALA A 46 -14.94 -9.31 -9.24
N VAL A 47 -14.84 -8.60 -8.10
CA VAL A 47 -15.53 -7.33 -7.90
C VAL A 47 -14.98 -6.26 -8.83
N TYR A 48 -13.65 -6.10 -8.91
CA TYR A 48 -13.06 -5.12 -9.82
C TYR A 48 -13.45 -5.37 -11.28
N ALA A 49 -13.45 -6.63 -11.72
CA ALA A 49 -13.83 -7.02 -13.08
C ALA A 49 -15.28 -6.66 -13.47
N ARG A 50 -16.15 -6.38 -12.49
CA ARG A 50 -17.55 -5.98 -12.71
C ARG A 50 -17.81 -4.50 -12.37
N THR A 51 -16.82 -3.81 -11.84
CA THR A 51 -16.91 -2.39 -11.50
C THR A 51 -16.64 -1.55 -12.74
N THR A 52 -17.51 -0.57 -13.02
CA THR A 52 -17.38 0.31 -14.18
C THR A 52 -16.66 1.61 -13.85
N ARG A 53 -16.77 2.13 -12.62
CA ARG A 53 -16.19 3.43 -12.28
C ARG A 53 -14.86 3.29 -11.55
N ALA A 54 -13.90 4.12 -11.94
CA ALA A 54 -12.61 4.19 -11.25
C ALA A 54 -12.75 4.65 -9.78
N ASP A 55 -13.77 5.44 -9.45
CA ASP A 55 -14.05 5.87 -8.07
C ASP A 55 -14.74 4.81 -7.20
N LEU A 56 -15.02 3.62 -7.76
CA LEU A 56 -15.74 2.51 -7.12
C LEU A 56 -17.12 2.90 -6.56
N ARG A 57 -17.70 4.02 -7.02
CA ARG A 57 -19.00 4.49 -6.52
C ARG A 57 -20.18 3.73 -7.12
N ASP A 58 -19.97 2.85 -8.09
CA ASP A 58 -20.96 1.90 -8.58
C ASP A 58 -20.96 0.58 -7.78
N LEU A 59 -20.39 0.58 -6.57
CA LEU A 59 -20.52 -0.49 -5.59
C LEU A 59 -21.55 -0.13 -4.51
N ALA A 60 -22.44 -1.04 -4.17
CA ALA A 60 -23.43 -0.84 -3.11
C ALA A 60 -23.73 -2.14 -2.37
N VAL A 61 -24.19 -2.06 -1.12
CA VAL A 61 -24.66 -3.22 -0.36
C VAL A 61 -26.13 -3.06 -0.05
N PHE A 62 -26.89 -4.13 -0.25
CA PHE A 62 -28.32 -4.19 0.04
C PHE A 62 -28.63 -5.33 1.00
N ASN A 63 -29.63 -5.13 1.86
CA ASN A 63 -30.16 -6.16 2.75
C ASN A 63 -31.24 -7.01 2.06
N ALA A 64 -31.84 -7.96 2.79
CA ALA A 64 -32.86 -8.86 2.25
C ALA A 64 -34.10 -8.13 1.74
N ASP A 65 -34.45 -7.00 2.34
CA ASP A 65 -35.59 -6.16 1.98
C ASP A 65 -35.30 -5.25 0.76
N GLY A 66 -34.11 -5.36 0.16
CA GLY A 66 -33.69 -4.50 -0.96
C GLY A 66 -33.41 -3.07 -0.53
N GLN A 67 -33.15 -2.83 0.75
CA GLN A 67 -32.77 -1.51 1.25
C GLN A 67 -31.26 -1.35 1.23
N LEU A 68 -30.80 -0.15 0.90
CA LEU A 68 -29.39 0.20 0.89
C LEU A 68 -28.81 0.20 2.31
N VAL A 69 -27.66 -0.42 2.48
CA VAL A 69 -26.97 -0.58 3.75
C VAL A 69 -25.73 0.32 3.78
N PRO A 70 -25.38 0.95 4.93
CA PRO A 70 -24.18 1.78 5.03
C PRO A 70 -22.92 0.96 4.70
N PHE A 71 -22.29 1.34 3.59
CA PHE A 71 -21.11 0.70 3.05
C PHE A 71 -20.15 1.78 2.55
N ALA A 72 -18.91 1.82 3.03
CA ALA A 72 -17.96 2.86 2.65
C ALA A 72 -16.50 2.37 2.68
N PRO A 73 -15.57 3.05 1.98
CA PRO A 73 -14.16 2.68 2.02
C PRO A 73 -13.63 2.83 3.44
N LEU A 74 -12.85 1.86 3.89
CA LEU A 74 -12.20 1.89 5.19
C LEU A 74 -10.88 2.68 5.06
N PRO A 75 -10.67 3.75 5.87
CA PRO A 75 -9.42 4.49 5.86
C PRO A 75 -8.21 3.59 6.17
N VAL A 76 -7.05 3.95 5.62
CA VAL A 76 -5.79 3.25 5.89
C VAL A 76 -5.39 3.49 7.34
N GLU A 77 -5.48 2.46 8.16
CA GLU A 77 -4.97 2.46 9.53
C GLU A 77 -3.44 2.39 9.52
N HIS A 78 -2.81 2.93 10.56
CA HIS A 78 -1.38 2.79 10.76
C HIS A 78 -1.13 1.77 11.86
N ALA A 79 -0.32 0.76 11.58
CA ALA A 79 0.12 -0.23 12.55
C ALA A 79 1.61 -0.05 12.83
N THR A 80 1.97 -0.20 14.10
CA THR A 80 3.36 -0.30 14.51
C THR A 80 3.82 -1.74 14.33
N THR A 81 4.74 -1.96 13.39
CA THR A 81 5.43 -3.23 13.22
C THR A 81 6.77 -3.19 13.93
N GLU A 82 7.14 -4.28 14.59
CA GLU A 82 8.48 -4.45 15.15
C GLU A 82 9.37 -5.13 14.10
N GLN A 83 10.31 -4.38 13.53
CA GLN A 83 11.35 -4.91 12.69
C GLN A 83 12.57 -5.27 13.53
N ARG A 84 13.18 -6.42 13.22
CA ARG A 84 14.46 -6.84 13.77
C ARG A 84 15.51 -6.86 12.67
N ARG A 85 16.67 -6.27 12.92
CA ARG A 85 17.83 -6.39 12.05
C ARG A 85 19.01 -6.89 12.87
N GLU A 86 19.59 -7.99 12.40
CA GLU A 86 20.82 -8.53 12.97
C GLU A 86 21.99 -7.58 12.73
N LEU A 87 22.73 -7.28 13.79
CA LEU A 87 23.84 -6.34 13.80
C LEU A 87 25.17 -7.08 13.75
N ARG A 88 26.17 -6.43 13.16
CA ARG A 88 27.55 -6.93 13.19
C ARG A 88 28.19 -6.52 14.51
N TRP A 89 28.79 -7.47 15.20
CA TRP A 89 29.44 -7.25 16.49
C TRP A 89 30.72 -8.06 16.62
N LEU A 90 31.61 -7.59 17.49
CA LEU A 90 32.87 -8.24 17.85
C LEU A 90 33.13 -8.06 19.34
N ARG A 91 33.93 -8.96 19.93
CA ARG A 91 34.35 -8.81 21.33
C ARG A 91 35.66 -8.02 21.41
N LEU A 92 35.74 -7.10 22.36
CA LEU A 92 36.95 -6.33 22.66
C LEU A 92 37.74 -7.02 23.78
N PRO A 93 39.04 -7.29 23.62
CA PRO A 93 39.87 -7.82 24.70
C PRO A 93 40.06 -6.78 25.81
N ALA A 94 40.15 -7.21 27.07
CA ALA A 94 40.44 -6.29 28.17
C ALA A 94 41.84 -5.69 28.04
N ALA A 95 41.97 -4.41 28.33
CA ALA A 95 43.28 -3.79 28.60
C ALA A 95 43.82 -4.33 29.94
N PRO A 96 45.11 -4.71 30.05
CA PRO A 96 45.73 -5.03 31.33
C PRO A 96 45.62 -3.83 32.29
N ALA A 97 45.35 -4.09 33.57
CA ALA A 97 45.15 -3.07 34.59
C ALA A 97 46.36 -2.13 34.82
N ASP A 98 47.55 -2.53 34.38
CA ASP A 98 48.81 -1.78 34.55
C ASP A 98 49.40 -1.22 33.23
N ALA A 99 48.63 -1.19 32.13
CA ALA A 99 49.11 -0.58 30.89
C ALA A 99 48.98 0.96 30.93
N PRO A 100 50.04 1.74 30.63
CA PRO A 100 49.91 3.19 30.47
C PRO A 100 48.88 3.50 29.38
N THR A 101 48.07 4.54 29.61
CA THR A 101 46.85 4.90 28.85
C THR A 101 47.07 5.35 27.39
N GLY A 102 48.09 4.84 26.71
CA GLY A 102 48.53 5.37 25.41
C GLY A 102 48.87 4.37 24.31
N ASP A 103 48.94 3.05 24.56
CA ASP A 103 49.57 2.13 23.59
C ASP A 103 48.70 0.94 23.14
N PHE A 104 47.42 1.21 22.86
CA PHE A 104 46.59 0.28 22.08
C PHE A 104 46.49 0.79 20.64
N SER A 105 47.32 0.25 19.74
CA SER A 105 47.08 0.42 18.32
C SER A 105 46.04 -0.62 17.86
N LEU A 106 44.79 -0.18 17.76
CA LEU A 106 43.68 -0.96 17.23
C LEU A 106 43.74 -0.90 15.70
N ARG A 107 44.33 -1.92 15.07
CA ARG A 107 44.36 -2.04 13.61
C ARG A 107 43.07 -2.71 13.15
N LEU A 108 42.04 -1.89 12.92
CA LEU A 108 40.78 -2.32 12.32
C LEU A 108 40.99 -2.59 10.83
N ALA A 109 40.93 -3.86 10.40
CA ALA A 109 40.85 -4.17 8.98
C ALA A 109 39.43 -3.89 8.49
N ARG A 110 39.32 -3.06 7.45
CA ARG A 110 38.04 -2.77 6.79
C ARG A 110 37.98 -3.45 5.42
N ASP A 111 36.80 -3.90 5.02
CA ASP A 111 36.59 -4.33 3.64
C ASP A 111 36.50 -3.12 2.68
N ALA A 112 36.41 -3.40 1.38
CA ALA A 112 36.29 -2.38 0.33
C ALA A 112 35.07 -1.45 0.49
N ASN A 113 34.10 -1.83 1.34
CA ASN A 113 32.89 -1.08 1.64
C ASN A 113 32.97 -0.38 3.01
N GLY A 114 34.15 -0.37 3.66
CA GLY A 114 34.38 0.33 4.92
C GLY A 114 33.84 -0.37 6.18
N ASN A 115 33.41 -1.63 6.08
CA ASN A 115 32.87 -2.41 7.21
C ASN A 115 33.99 -3.11 7.99
N LEU A 116 33.78 -3.35 9.29
CA LEU A 116 34.74 -4.06 10.15
C LEU A 116 34.85 -5.54 9.75
N ARG A 117 36.08 -6.01 9.48
CA ARG A 117 36.36 -7.43 9.19
C ARG A 117 37.29 -8.09 10.19
N ASP A 118 38.26 -7.36 10.72
CA ASP A 118 39.25 -7.91 11.65
C ASP A 118 39.71 -6.84 12.63
N LEU A 119 40.12 -7.27 13.82
CA LEU A 119 40.60 -6.43 14.90
C LEU A 119 41.95 -6.98 15.37
N GLN A 120 43.04 -6.48 14.79
CA GLN A 120 44.38 -6.80 15.27
C GLN A 120 44.81 -5.77 16.30
N ILE A 121 45.16 -6.25 17.48
CA ILE A 121 45.85 -5.46 18.49
C ILE A 121 47.31 -5.89 18.43
N ASP A 122 48.17 -4.99 17.96
CA ASP A 122 49.61 -5.20 18.14
C ASP A 122 49.92 -4.93 19.60
N SER A 123 50.12 -6.01 20.36
CA SER A 123 50.75 -5.96 21.67
C SER A 123 52.02 -6.80 21.58
N GLU A 124 53.19 -6.20 21.81
CA GLU A 124 54.47 -6.93 21.91
C GLU A 124 54.55 -7.84 23.15
N ALA A 125 53.48 -7.95 23.93
CA ALA A 125 53.36 -8.87 25.05
C ALA A 125 52.66 -10.17 24.62
N THR A 126 53.41 -11.27 24.68
CA THR A 126 53.00 -12.67 24.54
C THR A 126 51.54 -12.92 24.97
N ALA A 127 50.78 -13.55 24.06
CA ALA A 127 49.39 -13.95 24.23
C ALA A 127 49.13 -14.68 25.57
N ALA A 128 48.65 -13.94 26.56
CA ALA A 128 47.77 -14.46 27.59
C ALA A 128 46.33 -14.10 27.17
N THR A 129 45.41 -15.06 27.25
CA THR A 129 43.98 -14.86 26.99
C THR A 129 43.43 -13.81 27.95
N LEU A 130 43.47 -12.54 27.57
CA LEU A 130 42.87 -11.45 28.34
C LEU A 130 41.35 -11.67 28.30
N PRO A 131 40.64 -11.65 29.46
CA PRO A 131 39.18 -11.74 29.48
C PRO A 131 38.61 -10.62 28.61
N SER A 132 37.63 -10.95 27.77
CA SER A 132 37.05 -10.02 26.81
C SER A 132 35.74 -9.50 27.36
N THR A 133 35.77 -8.30 27.94
CA THR A 133 34.67 -7.78 28.78
C THR A 133 33.61 -7.00 28.02
N ASP A 134 33.94 -6.45 26.84
CA ASP A 134 33.06 -5.54 26.13
C ASP A 134 32.73 -6.02 24.71
N LEU A 135 31.55 -5.66 24.21
CA LEU A 135 31.13 -5.90 22.83
C LEU A 135 31.11 -4.59 22.06
N LEU A 136 31.65 -4.59 20.85
CA LEU A 136 31.55 -3.49 19.91
C LEU A 136 30.61 -3.88 18.78
N ILE A 137 29.66 -3.00 18.46
CA ILE A 137 28.64 -3.17 17.43
C ILE A 137 28.83 -2.07 16.39
N ASP A 138 28.86 -2.44 15.10
CA ASP A 138 28.94 -1.49 13.97
C ASP A 138 27.58 -1.38 13.27
N LEU A 139 26.98 -0.21 13.33
CA LEU A 139 25.69 0.12 12.70
C LEU A 139 25.85 0.59 11.24
N GLY A 140 27.08 0.71 10.72
CA GLY A 140 27.36 1.14 9.34
C GLY A 140 27.52 2.65 9.16
N GLU A 141 27.76 3.12 7.93
CA GLU A 141 28.12 4.52 7.67
C GLU A 141 26.98 5.53 7.83
N LYS A 142 25.74 5.10 7.55
CA LYS A 142 24.53 5.92 7.68
C LYS A 142 23.53 5.18 8.57
N PRO A 143 23.83 5.05 9.86
CA PRO A 143 22.97 4.30 10.76
C PRO A 143 21.66 5.05 10.98
N GLU A 144 20.56 4.32 10.92
CA GLU A 144 19.28 4.80 11.42
C GLU A 144 19.29 4.83 12.95
N SER A 145 18.33 5.53 13.57
CA SER A 145 18.27 5.64 15.02
C SER A 145 17.94 4.29 15.68
N VAL A 146 18.79 3.84 16.61
CA VAL A 146 18.61 2.64 17.42
C VAL A 146 18.37 3.04 18.87
N SER A 147 17.42 2.38 19.53
CA SER A 147 17.06 2.64 20.94
C SER A 147 16.89 1.37 21.78
N SER A 148 17.00 0.20 21.15
CA SER A 148 16.97 -1.07 21.86
C SER A 148 17.81 -2.13 21.16
N LEU A 149 18.34 -3.05 21.96
CA LEU A 149 19.07 -4.23 21.50
C LEU A 149 18.50 -5.48 22.12
N LYS A 150 18.30 -6.51 21.30
CA LYS A 150 17.94 -7.85 21.73
C LYS A 150 19.14 -8.78 21.59
N LEU A 151 19.48 -9.42 22.69
CA LEU A 151 20.55 -10.41 22.77
C LEU A 151 19.94 -11.80 22.64
N THR A 152 20.53 -12.64 21.80
CA THR A 152 20.19 -14.06 21.71
C THR A 152 21.37 -14.87 22.23
N LEU A 153 21.17 -15.61 23.32
CA LEU A 153 22.18 -16.53 23.84
C LEU A 153 22.41 -17.69 22.86
N ALA A 154 23.63 -18.18 22.78
CA ALA A 154 23.94 -19.43 22.09
C ALA A 154 23.37 -20.62 22.86
N ALA A 155 23.14 -21.74 22.17
CA ALA A 155 22.55 -22.94 22.79
C ALA A 155 23.43 -23.55 23.89
N ASP A 156 24.73 -23.29 23.84
CA ASP A 156 25.76 -23.73 24.79
C ASP A 156 26.14 -22.64 25.82
N ALA A 157 25.38 -21.54 25.89
CA ALA A 157 25.63 -20.48 26.86
C ALA A 157 25.49 -20.99 28.30
N ALA A 158 26.48 -20.67 29.16
CA ALA A 158 26.43 -20.98 30.58
C ALA A 158 25.32 -20.18 31.29
N LEU A 159 24.50 -20.87 32.07
CA LEU A 159 23.44 -20.29 32.92
C LEU A 159 23.76 -20.55 34.41
N PRO A 160 23.27 -19.70 35.35
CA PRO A 160 22.45 -18.51 35.12
C PRO A 160 23.28 -17.30 34.66
N VAL A 161 22.69 -16.47 33.81
CA VAL A 161 23.21 -15.14 33.46
C VAL A 161 22.54 -14.11 34.35
N ASN A 162 23.34 -13.33 35.07
CA ASN A 162 22.87 -12.18 35.84
C ASN A 162 23.95 -11.08 35.81
N LEU A 163 23.85 -10.22 34.81
CA LEU A 163 24.85 -9.19 34.51
C LEU A 163 24.21 -7.80 34.48
N ARG A 164 25.05 -6.78 34.70
CA ARG A 164 24.71 -5.36 34.49
C ARG A 164 25.57 -4.82 33.37
N ALA A 165 24.91 -4.24 32.37
CA ALA A 165 25.55 -3.66 31.19
C ALA A 165 25.28 -2.16 31.09
N ALA A 166 26.23 -1.43 30.53
CA ALA A 166 26.04 -0.08 30.02
C ALA A 166 26.13 -0.09 28.49
N VAL A 167 25.36 0.78 27.86
CA VAL A 167 25.37 1.00 26.41
C VAL A 167 25.96 2.39 26.17
N LEU A 168 27.06 2.43 25.45
CA LEU A 168 27.71 3.65 25.01
C LEU A 168 27.67 3.75 23.49
N ALA A 169 27.73 4.96 22.97
CA ALA A 169 27.73 5.22 21.53
C ALA A 169 28.82 6.21 21.11
N SER A 170 29.33 6.03 19.89
CA SER A 170 30.41 6.83 19.33
C SER A 170 30.38 6.84 17.81
N ASN A 171 30.86 7.92 17.19
CA ASN A 171 31.10 7.97 15.74
C ASN A 171 32.54 7.64 15.35
N ASP A 172 33.49 7.79 16.28
CA ASP A 172 34.93 7.79 16.02
C ASP A 172 35.71 6.76 16.85
N LEU A 173 35.02 5.97 17.69
CA LEU A 173 35.56 5.01 18.65
C LEU A 173 36.40 5.65 19.78
N ALA A 174 36.52 6.98 19.82
CA ALA A 174 37.31 7.71 20.80
C ALA A 174 36.41 8.43 21.81
N GLN A 175 35.39 9.14 21.32
CA GLN A 175 34.44 9.88 22.16
C GLN A 175 33.17 9.05 22.37
N TRP A 176 32.96 8.60 23.60
CA TRP A 176 31.85 7.74 23.98
C TRP A 176 30.80 8.48 24.81
N GLN A 177 29.55 8.44 24.36
CA GLN A 177 28.39 8.94 25.08
C GLN A 177 27.62 7.78 25.70
N VAL A 178 27.32 7.86 27.00
CA VAL A 178 26.47 6.86 27.67
C VAL A 178 25.01 7.06 27.26
N LEU A 179 24.39 6.01 26.72
CA LEU A 179 22.97 5.98 26.34
C LEU A 179 22.09 5.28 27.39
N GLY A 180 22.67 4.34 28.13
CA GLY A 180 22.01 3.60 29.19
C GLY A 180 23.03 2.96 30.12
N SER A 181 22.71 2.86 31.41
CA SER A 181 23.58 2.28 32.44
C SER A 181 22.79 1.32 33.33
N ASN A 182 23.47 0.37 33.99
CA ASN A 182 22.89 -0.60 34.90
C ASN A 182 21.72 -1.43 34.29
N LEU A 183 21.79 -1.70 32.99
CA LEU A 183 20.78 -2.47 32.27
C LEU A 183 20.95 -3.95 32.61
N ALA A 184 19.86 -4.59 33.03
CA ALA A 184 19.88 -5.99 33.44
C ALA A 184 19.91 -6.93 32.23
N VAL A 185 20.89 -7.83 32.20
CA VAL A 185 20.93 -8.99 31.31
C VAL A 185 20.73 -10.23 32.18
N VAL A 186 19.56 -10.85 32.07
CA VAL A 186 19.17 -11.98 32.92
C VAL A 186 18.72 -13.15 32.06
N ALA A 187 19.24 -14.34 32.33
CA ALA A 187 18.71 -15.60 31.84
C ALA A 187 18.87 -16.66 32.93
N ILE A 188 17.76 -17.19 33.41
CA ILE A 188 17.73 -18.20 34.46
C ILE A 188 16.82 -19.32 33.97
N ASP A 189 17.31 -20.55 34.09
CA ASP A 189 16.52 -21.76 33.90
C ASP A 189 16.72 -22.60 35.16
N ASP A 190 15.63 -22.80 35.92
CA ASP A 190 15.63 -23.66 37.10
C ASP A 190 14.32 -24.43 37.16
N ASN A 191 14.41 -25.76 37.21
CA ASN A 191 13.25 -26.67 37.34
C ASN A 191 12.12 -26.46 36.31
N GLY A 192 12.46 -26.05 35.08
CA GLY A 192 11.48 -25.79 34.00
C GLY A 192 10.85 -24.41 34.04
N LEU A 193 11.25 -23.55 34.99
CA LEU A 193 10.90 -22.13 35.00
C LEU A 193 12.03 -21.34 34.32
N ARG A 194 11.73 -20.77 33.15
CA ARG A 194 12.66 -19.96 32.38
C ARG A 194 12.31 -18.47 32.50
N ILE A 195 13.24 -17.68 33.02
CA ILE A 195 13.13 -16.21 33.12
C ILE A 195 14.22 -15.59 32.26
N GLU A 196 13.83 -14.77 31.28
CA GLU A 196 14.77 -14.08 30.40
C GLU A 196 14.45 -12.59 30.30
N ARG A 197 15.48 -11.78 30.50
CA ARG A 197 15.54 -10.37 30.17
C ARG A 197 16.82 -10.13 29.38
N LEU A 198 16.71 -10.34 28.09
CA LEU A 198 17.80 -10.20 27.12
C LEU A 198 17.59 -9.00 26.18
N ARG A 199 16.75 -8.05 26.60
CA ARG A 199 16.49 -6.79 25.89
C ARG A 199 17.04 -5.61 26.69
N LEU A 200 17.81 -4.78 26.02
CA LEU A 200 18.42 -3.57 26.53
C LEU A 200 17.74 -2.37 25.86
N ASP A 201 16.99 -1.58 26.61
CA ASP A 201 16.40 -0.32 26.13
C ASP A 201 17.25 0.87 26.63
N PHE A 202 17.50 1.85 25.76
CA PHE A 202 18.39 2.99 26.03
C PHE A 202 17.99 4.23 25.21
N ALA A 203 18.63 5.38 25.47
CA ALA A 203 18.35 6.61 24.74
C ALA A 203 18.62 6.44 23.22
N PRO A 204 17.70 6.87 22.33
CA PRO A 204 17.89 6.72 20.89
C PRO A 204 19.18 7.37 20.39
N SER A 205 19.93 6.68 19.52
CA SER A 205 21.16 7.20 18.91
C SER A 205 21.29 6.77 17.47
N SER A 206 21.86 7.65 16.64
CA SER A 206 22.26 7.39 15.25
C SER A 206 23.78 7.49 15.10
N GLN A 207 24.54 7.22 16.17
CA GLN A 207 26.00 7.15 16.08
C GLN A 207 26.42 5.79 15.52
N ARG A 208 27.53 5.75 14.80
CA ARG A 208 27.96 4.57 14.04
C ARG A 208 28.25 3.34 14.89
N TYR A 209 28.83 3.51 16.07
CA TYR A 209 29.27 2.41 16.91
C TYR A 209 28.53 2.39 18.24
N LEU A 210 28.13 1.20 18.69
CA LEU A 210 27.69 0.97 20.06
C LEU A 210 28.71 0.09 20.79
N ARG A 211 28.95 0.38 22.07
CA ARG A 211 29.77 -0.44 22.96
C ARG A 211 28.90 -0.92 24.12
N LEU A 212 28.82 -2.23 24.30
CA LEU A 212 28.21 -2.86 25.46
C LEU A 212 29.31 -3.20 26.45
N SER A 213 29.32 -2.54 27.59
CA SER A 213 30.31 -2.79 28.65
C SER A 213 29.66 -3.43 29.86
N LEU A 214 30.27 -4.46 30.41
CA LEU A 214 29.83 -5.08 31.66
C LEU A 214 30.39 -4.35 32.87
N GLU A 215 29.59 -4.21 33.92
CA GLU A 215 30.09 -3.71 35.21
C GLU A 215 31.02 -4.74 35.87
N ARG A 216 30.68 -6.03 35.77
CA ARG A 216 31.45 -7.18 36.27
C ARG A 216 31.11 -8.44 35.47
N GLY A 217 32.08 -9.36 35.38
CA GLY A 217 31.93 -10.66 34.73
C GLY A 217 32.20 -10.62 33.23
N ASP A 218 31.94 -11.74 32.56
CA ASP A 218 32.14 -11.92 31.12
C ASP A 218 30.81 -12.12 30.39
N TRP A 219 30.74 -11.71 29.12
CA TRP A 219 29.57 -11.96 28.30
C TRP A 219 29.39 -13.47 28.07
N PRO A 220 28.16 -14.02 28.25
CA PRO A 220 27.86 -15.40 27.88
C PRO A 220 28.07 -15.61 26.37
N ALA A 221 28.08 -16.86 25.91
CA ALA A 221 28.06 -17.14 24.48
C ALA A 221 26.80 -16.51 23.86
N LEU A 222 26.99 -15.59 22.90
CA LEU A 222 25.91 -14.91 22.18
C LEU A 222 25.87 -15.46 20.76
N ALA A 223 24.68 -15.85 20.31
CA ALA A 223 24.45 -16.24 18.92
C ALA A 223 24.21 -15.01 18.04
N ARG A 224 23.42 -14.03 18.54
CA ARG A 224 22.99 -12.85 17.75
C ARG A 224 22.80 -11.63 18.64
N ILE A 225 23.00 -10.46 18.05
CA ILE A 225 22.56 -9.16 18.58
C ILE A 225 21.72 -8.52 17.49
N GLU A 226 20.50 -8.14 17.82
CA GLU A 226 19.55 -7.50 16.90
C GLU A 226 19.17 -6.12 17.45
N ASP A 227 18.93 -5.14 16.59
CA ASP A 227 18.11 -3.99 16.98
C ASP A 227 16.62 -4.37 16.90
N GLU A 228 15.80 -3.76 17.76
CA GLU A 228 14.33 -3.78 17.61
C GLU A 228 13.87 -2.36 17.26
N ARG A 229 13.30 -2.21 16.06
CA ARG A 229 12.74 -0.96 15.55
C ARG A 229 11.23 -1.06 15.48
N ARG A 230 10.53 -0.08 16.06
CA ARG A 230 9.08 0.07 15.91
C ARG A 230 8.80 1.02 14.76
N GLU A 231 8.43 0.47 13.62
CA GLU A 231 8.02 1.26 12.46
C GLU A 231 6.50 1.34 12.42
N THR A 232 5.98 2.55 12.60
CA THR A 232 4.54 2.82 12.42
C THR A 232 4.31 3.16 10.96
N GLY A 233 3.65 2.27 10.25
CA GLY A 233 3.38 2.39 8.83
C GLY A 233 1.93 2.03 8.50
N PRO A 234 1.47 2.33 7.29
CA PRO A 234 0.12 1.99 6.88
C PRO A 234 -0.08 0.47 6.86
N ALA A 235 -1.10 -0.02 7.57
CA ALA A 235 -1.50 -1.42 7.63
C ALA A 235 -2.29 -1.79 6.37
N LEU A 236 -1.57 -1.98 5.27
CA LEU A 236 -2.13 -2.29 3.96
C LEU A 236 -2.20 -3.79 3.72
N PRO A 237 -3.20 -4.26 2.95
CA PRO A 237 -3.25 -5.64 2.48
C PRO A 237 -1.97 -6.03 1.70
N PRO A 238 -1.64 -7.33 1.64
CA PRO A 238 -0.53 -7.78 0.81
C PRO A 238 -0.75 -7.41 -0.65
N TRP A 239 0.36 -7.21 -1.37
CA TRP A 239 0.33 -7.02 -2.82
C TRP A 239 -0.26 -8.26 -3.50
N GLN A 240 -1.21 -8.03 -4.39
CA GLN A 240 -1.65 -9.00 -5.38
C GLN A 240 -1.11 -8.60 -6.75
N THR A 241 -0.99 -9.57 -7.66
CA THR A 241 -0.47 -9.34 -9.01
C THR A 241 -1.46 -9.83 -10.04
N LEU A 242 -1.83 -8.94 -10.96
CA LEU A 242 -2.59 -9.23 -12.16
C LEU A 242 -1.61 -9.37 -13.34
N GLU A 243 -1.65 -10.50 -14.03
CA GLU A 243 -0.84 -10.73 -15.23
C GLU A 243 -1.69 -10.49 -16.49
N LEU A 244 -1.25 -9.56 -17.33
CA LEU A 244 -1.92 -9.20 -18.58
C LEU A 244 -1.10 -9.64 -19.78
N GLN A 245 -1.79 -10.25 -20.74
CA GLN A 245 -1.23 -10.59 -22.04
C GLN A 245 -1.37 -9.41 -23.00
N GLY A 246 -0.31 -9.11 -23.72
CA GLY A 246 -0.24 -7.96 -24.62
C GLY A 246 -0.44 -8.32 -26.08
N THR A 247 -0.92 -7.35 -26.85
CA THR A 247 -0.97 -7.42 -28.31
C THR A 247 -0.04 -6.37 -28.91
N ALA A 248 0.78 -6.76 -29.90
CA ALA A 248 1.63 -5.82 -30.61
C ALA A 248 0.80 -4.84 -31.45
N VAL A 249 1.20 -3.57 -31.45
CA VAL A 249 0.55 -2.52 -32.25
C VAL A 249 1.10 -2.56 -33.67
N ALA A 250 0.21 -2.68 -34.65
CA ALA A 250 0.60 -2.77 -36.06
C ALA A 250 1.29 -1.47 -36.53
N GLY A 251 2.47 -1.61 -37.15
CA GLY A 251 3.25 -0.47 -37.64
C GLY A 251 4.11 0.23 -36.57
N GLU A 252 4.04 -0.19 -35.31
CA GLU A 252 4.80 0.40 -34.20
C GLU A 252 5.68 -0.66 -33.49
N PRO A 253 6.91 -0.92 -33.98
CA PRO A 253 7.80 -1.90 -33.37
C PRO A 253 8.08 -1.62 -31.89
N GLY A 254 7.93 -2.63 -31.04
CA GLY A 254 8.19 -2.53 -29.60
C GLY A 254 7.09 -1.83 -28.79
N VAL A 255 5.93 -1.57 -29.40
CA VAL A 255 4.73 -1.04 -28.75
C VAL A 255 3.69 -2.14 -28.59
N PHE A 256 3.18 -2.30 -27.37
CA PHE A 256 2.22 -3.34 -27.00
C PHE A 256 1.09 -2.73 -26.17
N GLU A 257 -0.15 -3.17 -26.43
CA GLU A 257 -1.34 -2.76 -25.67
C GLU A 257 -1.91 -3.92 -24.85
N TYR A 258 -2.47 -3.57 -23.69
CA TYR A 258 -3.04 -4.49 -22.70
C TYR A 258 -4.33 -3.91 -22.13
N ARG A 259 -5.18 -4.79 -21.60
CA ARG A 259 -6.43 -4.41 -20.96
C ARG A 259 -6.67 -5.19 -19.68
N SER A 260 -6.89 -4.48 -18.57
CA SER A 260 -7.39 -5.09 -17.33
C SER A 260 -8.92 -5.23 -17.38
N ALA A 261 -9.46 -6.19 -16.63
CA ALA A 261 -10.91 -6.41 -16.57
C ALA A 261 -11.66 -5.28 -15.83
N GLY A 262 -10.97 -4.45 -15.06
CA GLY A 262 -11.57 -3.49 -14.14
C GLY A 262 -10.61 -2.42 -13.62
N PRO A 263 -11.08 -1.54 -12.72
CA PRO A 263 -10.35 -0.40 -12.20
C PRO A 263 -9.52 -0.76 -10.95
N PHE A 264 -8.55 -1.64 -11.14
CA PHE A 264 -7.66 -2.11 -10.06
C PHE A 264 -6.81 -0.98 -9.49
N PRO A 265 -6.57 -0.91 -8.15
CA PRO A 265 -5.72 0.10 -7.52
C PRO A 265 -4.22 -0.17 -7.74
N VAL A 266 -3.76 -0.05 -8.99
CA VAL A 266 -2.39 -0.37 -9.37
C VAL A 266 -1.41 0.60 -8.73
N GLY A 267 -0.44 0.06 -7.99
CA GLY A 267 0.64 0.81 -7.33
C GLY A 267 2.03 0.41 -7.80
N ARG A 268 2.19 -0.75 -8.45
CA ARG A 268 3.46 -1.18 -9.07
C ARG A 268 3.24 -1.83 -10.41
N VAL A 269 4.23 -1.70 -11.28
CA VAL A 269 4.26 -2.30 -12.61
C VAL A 269 5.57 -3.05 -12.82
N ASP A 270 5.48 -4.23 -13.42
CA ASP A 270 6.62 -5.09 -13.75
C ASP A 270 6.42 -5.73 -15.14
N LEU A 271 7.51 -6.17 -15.77
CA LEU A 271 7.50 -6.84 -17.08
C LEU A 271 8.10 -8.24 -17.02
N GLY A 272 7.27 -9.24 -17.31
CA GLY A 272 7.71 -10.59 -17.64
C GLY A 272 8.32 -10.64 -19.03
N LEU A 273 9.64 -10.46 -19.15
CA LEU A 273 10.35 -10.56 -20.42
C LEU A 273 10.35 -12.02 -20.94
N PRO A 274 9.96 -12.26 -22.20
CA PRO A 274 9.77 -13.62 -22.72
C PRO A 274 11.09 -14.38 -22.88
N GLN A 275 12.17 -13.68 -23.24
CA GLN A 275 13.47 -14.28 -23.52
C GLN A 275 14.47 -13.97 -22.41
N ALA A 276 15.32 -14.94 -22.07
CA ALA A 276 16.48 -14.72 -21.21
C ALA A 276 17.51 -13.82 -21.92
N ASN A 277 18.40 -13.21 -21.15
CA ASN A 277 19.43 -12.28 -21.63
C ASN A 277 18.85 -11.11 -22.46
N THR A 278 17.69 -10.61 -22.04
CA THR A 278 17.02 -9.47 -22.66
C THR A 278 17.13 -8.25 -21.76
N VAL A 279 17.39 -7.09 -22.36
CA VAL A 279 17.38 -5.79 -21.70
C VAL A 279 16.68 -4.77 -22.59
N ALA A 280 15.78 -3.98 -22.00
CA ALA A 280 15.11 -2.87 -22.67
C ALA A 280 14.68 -1.81 -21.66
N THR A 281 14.76 -0.54 -22.04
CA THR A 281 14.03 0.53 -21.37
C THR A 281 12.56 0.40 -21.73
N ALA A 282 11.70 0.40 -20.72
CA ALA A 282 10.25 0.34 -20.87
C ALA A 282 9.62 1.65 -20.38
N TRP A 283 8.72 2.19 -21.19
CA TRP A 283 7.78 3.24 -20.79
C TRP A 283 6.40 2.61 -20.72
N VAL A 284 5.75 2.73 -19.57
CA VAL A 284 4.39 2.25 -19.34
C VAL A 284 3.47 3.44 -19.26
N GLU A 285 2.43 3.41 -20.07
CA GLU A 285 1.38 4.42 -20.14
C GLU A 285 0.02 3.76 -19.85
N SER A 286 -0.93 4.56 -19.39
CA SER A 286 -2.27 4.08 -19.11
C SER A 286 -3.33 5.14 -19.44
N ARG A 287 -4.59 4.70 -19.57
CA ARG A 287 -5.77 5.58 -19.70
C ARG A 287 -7.04 4.83 -19.31
N ASP A 288 -8.03 5.55 -18.80
CA ASP A 288 -9.31 4.94 -18.40
C ASP A 288 -10.24 4.74 -19.61
N ASP A 289 -10.39 5.77 -20.45
CA ASP A 289 -11.20 5.75 -21.67
C ASP A 289 -10.37 5.38 -22.91
N ALA A 290 -10.96 4.70 -23.89
CA ALA A 290 -10.29 4.34 -25.15
C ALA A 290 -10.02 5.56 -26.07
N GLU A 291 -10.70 6.67 -25.86
CA GLU A 291 -10.52 7.92 -26.59
C GLU A 291 -9.65 8.93 -25.82
N ALA A 292 -9.37 8.67 -24.54
CA ALA A 292 -8.49 9.52 -23.74
C ALA A 292 -7.04 9.46 -24.21
N TYR A 293 -6.30 10.54 -23.90
CA TYR A 293 -4.86 10.58 -24.10
C TYR A 293 -4.14 9.60 -23.17
N TRP A 294 -3.05 9.04 -23.66
CA TRP A 294 -2.16 8.21 -22.86
C TRP A 294 -1.43 9.05 -21.82
N GLU A 295 -1.45 8.60 -20.57
CA GLU A 295 -0.70 9.21 -19.46
C GLU A 295 0.45 8.29 -19.06
N GLN A 296 1.64 8.86 -18.85
CA GLN A 296 2.78 8.06 -18.40
C GLN A 296 2.57 7.58 -16.96
N ALA A 297 2.55 6.26 -16.76
CA ALA A 297 2.43 5.64 -15.45
C ALA A 297 3.79 5.47 -14.77
N THR A 298 4.77 4.91 -15.47
CA THR A 298 6.14 4.74 -14.97
C THR A 298 7.11 4.45 -16.12
N ALA A 299 8.41 4.51 -15.85
CA ALA A 299 9.44 4.11 -16.79
C ALA A 299 10.63 3.48 -16.03
N PHE A 300 11.19 2.40 -16.57
CA PHE A 300 12.27 1.66 -15.92
C PHE A 300 13.06 0.81 -16.93
N THR A 301 14.23 0.33 -16.52
CA THR A 301 15.01 -0.65 -17.30
C THR A 301 14.56 -2.05 -16.94
N ALA A 302 13.88 -2.72 -17.87
CA ALA A 302 13.52 -4.11 -17.75
C ALA A 302 14.70 -4.97 -18.21
N PHE A 303 15.15 -5.89 -17.36
CA PHE A 303 16.15 -6.87 -17.72
C PHE A 303 15.86 -8.25 -17.15
N ARG A 304 16.36 -9.25 -17.86
CA ARG A 304 16.34 -10.66 -17.51
C ARG A 304 17.70 -11.23 -17.91
N LEU A 305 18.57 -11.52 -16.96
CA LEU A 305 19.95 -11.97 -17.21
C LEU A 305 20.16 -13.37 -16.62
N GLY A 306 20.87 -14.22 -17.37
CA GLY A 306 21.16 -15.59 -16.95
C GLY A 306 20.08 -16.60 -17.35
N GLY A 307 20.31 -17.86 -16.96
CA GLY A 307 19.41 -19.00 -17.17
C GLY A 307 19.89 -20.19 -16.35
N ASN A 308 18.97 -21.09 -15.98
CA ASN A 308 19.19 -22.25 -15.11
C ASN A 308 19.48 -21.90 -13.63
N GLY A 309 18.46 -21.45 -12.89
CA GLY A 309 18.51 -21.30 -11.42
C GLY A 309 19.07 -19.97 -10.91
N ASP A 310 20.04 -19.39 -11.61
CA ASP A 310 20.70 -18.13 -11.23
C ASP A 310 20.24 -16.94 -12.09
N GLU A 311 18.93 -16.70 -12.10
CA GLU A 311 18.34 -15.67 -12.94
C GLU A 311 18.22 -14.33 -12.21
N VAL A 312 18.79 -13.26 -12.78
CA VAL A 312 18.71 -11.91 -12.22
C VAL A 312 17.72 -11.08 -13.02
N ARG A 313 16.77 -10.46 -12.32
CA ARG A 313 15.73 -9.61 -12.91
C ARG A 313 15.67 -8.25 -12.21
N HIS A 314 15.07 -7.30 -12.91
CA HIS A 314 14.66 -6.04 -12.31
C HIS A 314 13.59 -6.25 -11.23
N LEU A 315 13.44 -5.26 -10.36
CA LEU A 315 12.35 -5.20 -9.38
C LEU A 315 11.14 -4.45 -10.00
N PRO A 316 9.92 -4.74 -9.54
CA PRO A 316 8.75 -3.96 -9.91
C PRO A 316 8.95 -2.47 -9.66
N ALA A 317 8.57 -1.63 -10.62
CA ALA A 317 8.64 -0.19 -10.50
C ALA A 317 7.39 0.36 -9.83
N ASP A 318 7.56 1.26 -8.87
CA ASP A 318 6.44 1.99 -8.27
C ASP A 318 5.79 2.96 -9.28
N THR A 319 4.50 3.19 -9.13
CA THR A 319 3.73 4.21 -9.85
C THR A 319 2.79 4.94 -8.89
N ARG A 320 2.30 6.11 -9.28
CA ARG A 320 1.16 6.74 -8.58
C ARG A 320 -0.02 5.77 -8.64
N LEU A 321 -0.85 5.71 -7.61
CA LEU A 321 -2.08 4.90 -7.64
C LEU A 321 -2.93 5.24 -8.88
N GLN A 322 -3.15 4.28 -9.77
CA GLN A 322 -3.98 4.43 -10.98
C GLN A 322 -5.00 3.31 -11.08
N ARG A 323 -6.16 3.61 -11.65
CA ARG A 323 -7.27 2.66 -11.85
C ARG A 323 -7.69 2.52 -13.31
N ASN A 324 -6.74 2.80 -14.19
CA ASN A 324 -6.94 2.80 -15.63
C ASN A 324 -7.05 1.36 -16.16
N ARG A 325 -7.85 1.18 -17.22
CA ARG A 325 -8.11 -0.14 -17.82
C ARG A 325 -7.25 -0.44 -19.03
N HIS A 326 -6.86 0.60 -19.77
CA HIS A 326 -6.02 0.45 -20.94
C HIS A 326 -4.58 0.78 -20.56
N TRP A 327 -3.67 -0.09 -20.97
CA TRP A 327 -2.25 0.03 -20.70
C TRP A 327 -1.47 -0.12 -22.00
N ARG A 328 -0.38 0.64 -22.13
CA ARG A 328 0.54 0.56 -23.26
C ARG A 328 1.96 0.48 -22.76
N VAL A 329 2.75 -0.39 -23.36
CA VAL A 329 4.17 -0.55 -23.06
C VAL A 329 4.95 -0.28 -24.34
N ARG A 330 5.85 0.69 -24.29
CA ARG A 330 6.83 0.97 -25.35
C ARG A 330 8.22 0.57 -24.87
N THR A 331 8.97 -0.13 -25.72
CA THR A 331 10.29 -0.68 -25.37
C THR A 331 11.40 -0.16 -26.28
N GLN A 332 12.60 0.04 -25.72
CA GLN A 332 13.82 0.34 -26.47
C GLN A 332 15.02 -0.44 -25.93
N PRO A 333 15.70 -1.30 -26.72
CA PRO A 333 15.35 -1.65 -28.10
C PRO A 333 13.97 -2.30 -28.20
N ALA A 334 13.38 -2.22 -29.39
CA ALA A 334 12.04 -2.76 -29.65
C ALA A 334 12.03 -4.27 -29.46
N LEU A 335 11.22 -4.78 -28.53
CA LEU A 335 11.00 -6.21 -28.38
C LEU A 335 10.16 -6.75 -29.55
N SER A 336 10.44 -7.98 -29.97
CA SER A 336 9.72 -8.66 -31.05
C SER A 336 8.46 -9.37 -30.59
N GLN A 337 8.35 -9.65 -29.30
CA GLN A 337 7.20 -10.32 -28.67
C GLN A 337 6.67 -9.49 -27.50
N PRO A 338 5.35 -9.47 -27.27
CA PRO A 338 4.78 -8.77 -26.14
C PRO A 338 5.29 -9.39 -24.83
N PRO A 339 5.89 -8.60 -23.92
CA PRO A 339 6.13 -9.07 -22.56
C PRO A 339 4.81 -9.27 -21.82
N VAL A 340 4.82 -10.05 -20.74
CA VAL A 340 3.68 -10.11 -19.82
C VAL A 340 3.71 -8.87 -18.95
N LEU A 341 2.65 -8.06 -18.97
CA LEU A 341 2.53 -6.90 -18.10
C LEU A 341 1.99 -7.36 -16.74
N LYS A 342 2.77 -7.13 -15.68
CA LYS A 342 2.38 -7.48 -14.31
C LYS A 342 1.99 -6.21 -13.57
N LEU A 343 0.73 -6.11 -13.17
CA LEU A 343 0.20 -4.99 -12.41
C LEU A 343 0.01 -5.45 -10.96
N SER A 344 0.78 -4.88 -10.04
CA SER A 344 0.61 -5.18 -8.63
C SER A 344 -0.21 -4.10 -7.93
N TYR A 345 -1.17 -4.56 -7.13
CA TYR A 345 -2.13 -3.72 -6.44
C TYR A 345 -2.36 -4.22 -5.01
N GLN A 346 -2.76 -3.31 -4.12
CA GLN A 346 -3.23 -3.65 -2.78
C GLN A 346 -4.74 -3.47 -2.78
N PRO A 347 -5.54 -4.53 -2.55
CA PRO A 347 -6.97 -4.40 -2.70
C PRO A 347 -7.60 -3.41 -1.71
N ASP A 348 -8.68 -2.78 -2.17
CA ASP A 348 -9.44 -1.81 -1.39
C ASP A 348 -10.16 -2.50 -0.23
N ARG A 349 -10.14 -1.85 0.92
CA ARG A 349 -10.88 -2.26 2.10
C ARG A 349 -12.13 -1.39 2.21
N PHE A 350 -13.25 -2.02 2.50
CA PHE A 350 -14.51 -1.38 2.80
C PHE A 350 -15.00 -1.84 4.17
N VAL A 351 -15.93 -1.09 4.73
CA VAL A 351 -16.71 -1.48 5.90
C VAL A 351 -18.20 -1.43 5.58
N LEU A 352 -18.90 -2.43 6.07
CA LEU A 352 -20.36 -2.56 6.06
C LEU A 352 -20.88 -2.44 7.49
N LEU A 353 -21.96 -1.68 7.70
CA LEU A 353 -22.71 -1.69 8.96
C LEU A 353 -23.99 -2.51 8.78
N SER A 354 -24.16 -3.60 9.53
CA SER A 354 -25.24 -4.59 9.36
C SER A 354 -26.63 -4.04 9.70
N GLN A 355 -27.22 -3.24 8.82
CA GLN A 355 -28.54 -2.63 9.00
C GLN A 355 -29.65 -3.44 8.30
N GLY A 356 -30.67 -3.83 9.06
CA GLY A 356 -31.81 -4.61 8.57
C GLY A 356 -31.50 -6.10 8.40
N PRO A 357 -32.44 -6.90 7.87
CA PRO A 357 -32.32 -8.35 7.87
C PRO A 357 -31.31 -8.87 6.83
N ALA A 358 -30.55 -9.89 7.21
CA ALA A 358 -29.74 -10.72 6.31
C ALA A 358 -30.64 -11.57 5.38
N PRO A 359 -30.16 -12.04 4.21
CA PRO A 359 -28.78 -11.94 3.70
C PRO A 359 -28.45 -10.56 3.09
N TYR A 360 -27.20 -10.14 3.26
CA TYR A 360 -26.66 -8.97 2.58
C TYR A 360 -26.04 -9.36 1.24
N ARG A 361 -26.09 -8.44 0.28
CA ARG A 361 -25.50 -8.64 -1.06
C ARG A 361 -24.69 -7.42 -1.46
N LEU A 362 -23.45 -7.63 -1.91
CA LEU A 362 -22.67 -6.63 -2.62
C LEU A 362 -23.14 -6.59 -4.07
N LEU A 363 -23.36 -5.41 -4.62
CA LEU A 363 -23.71 -5.19 -6.01
C LEU A 363 -22.68 -4.26 -6.68
N ALA A 364 -22.41 -4.50 -7.96
CA ALA A 364 -21.44 -3.75 -8.76
C ALA A 364 -21.93 -3.53 -10.19
N GLY A 365 -21.37 -2.50 -10.84
CA GLY A 365 -21.57 -2.25 -12.26
C GLY A 365 -22.88 -1.54 -12.54
N SER A 366 -22.86 -0.22 -12.40
CA SER A 366 -24.01 0.63 -12.75
C SER A 366 -23.57 1.84 -13.55
N ALA A 367 -24.33 2.18 -14.58
CA ALA A 367 -24.18 3.44 -15.32
C ALA A 367 -24.93 4.61 -14.67
N ARG A 368 -25.83 4.32 -13.71
CA ARG A 368 -26.77 5.32 -13.15
C ARG A 368 -26.67 5.44 -11.63
N ALA A 369 -26.55 4.32 -10.92
CA ALA A 369 -26.44 4.31 -9.48
C ALA A 369 -25.07 4.81 -9.03
N THR A 370 -25.07 5.62 -7.98
CA THR A 370 -23.86 6.14 -7.33
C THR A 370 -24.07 6.01 -5.85
N ARG A 371 -23.27 5.17 -5.18
CA ARG A 371 -23.35 4.96 -3.75
C ARG A 371 -23.20 6.29 -3.00
N PRO A 372 -24.10 6.60 -2.04
CA PRO A 372 -23.95 7.74 -1.14
C PRO A 372 -22.67 7.65 -0.32
N ASP A 373 -22.19 8.80 0.15
CA ASP A 373 -21.09 8.87 1.11
C ASP A 373 -21.62 8.63 2.52
N PHE A 374 -21.40 7.43 3.05
CA PHE A 374 -21.78 7.06 4.41
C PHE A 374 -20.67 7.44 5.42
N PRO A 375 -20.98 8.12 6.54
CA PRO A 375 -19.99 8.50 7.56
C PRO A 375 -19.66 7.32 8.50
N VAL A 376 -19.21 6.20 7.94
CA VAL A 376 -18.94 4.96 8.68
C VAL A 376 -17.78 5.09 9.68
N SER A 377 -16.85 6.01 9.47
CA SER A 377 -15.72 6.25 10.36
C SER A 377 -16.18 6.67 11.76
N ALA A 378 -17.17 7.57 11.85
CA ALA A 378 -17.72 8.01 13.13
C ALA A 378 -18.42 6.85 13.87
N ALA A 379 -19.13 6.00 13.14
CA ALA A 379 -19.77 4.81 13.71
C ALA A 379 -18.74 3.80 14.22
N LEU A 380 -17.64 3.59 13.49
CA LEU A 380 -16.54 2.72 13.92
C LEU A 380 -15.83 3.26 15.17
N THR A 381 -15.50 4.56 15.22
CA THR A 381 -14.91 5.17 16.41
C THR A 381 -15.79 4.99 17.64
N ALA A 382 -17.11 5.18 17.50
CA ALA A 382 -18.06 4.98 18.59
C ALA A 382 -18.17 3.50 19.00
N ALA A 383 -18.14 2.57 18.04
CA ALA A 383 -18.17 1.13 18.32
C ALA A 383 -16.92 0.69 19.08
N SER A 384 -15.73 1.10 18.62
CA SER A 384 -14.45 0.76 19.24
C SER A 384 -14.33 1.26 20.68
N ALA A 385 -14.93 2.41 21.02
CA ALA A 385 -14.91 2.95 22.38
C ALA A 385 -15.59 2.06 23.44
N SER A 386 -16.46 1.13 23.00
CA SER A 386 -17.16 0.18 23.87
C SER A 386 -16.55 -1.23 23.86
N ARG A 387 -15.44 -1.42 23.13
CA ARG A 387 -14.79 -2.72 22.89
C ARG A 387 -13.36 -2.71 23.47
N PRO A 388 -12.72 -3.89 23.64
CA PRO A 388 -11.32 -3.97 24.07
C PRO A 388 -10.38 -3.20 23.14
N ASP A 389 -9.26 -2.72 23.70
CA ASP A 389 -8.22 -2.04 22.93
C ASP A 389 -7.74 -2.91 21.77
N GLY A 390 -7.68 -2.31 20.57
CA GLY A 390 -7.30 -3.02 19.34
C GLY A 390 -8.42 -3.82 18.68
N TRP A 391 -9.68 -3.68 19.12
CA TRP A 391 -10.80 -4.27 18.38
C TRP A 391 -10.91 -3.71 16.97
N VAL A 392 -11.02 -4.63 16.01
CA VAL A 392 -11.26 -4.36 14.59
C VAL A 392 -12.49 -5.17 14.17
N PRO A 393 -13.39 -4.62 13.33
CA PRO A 393 -14.55 -5.38 12.86
C PRO A 393 -14.11 -6.66 12.14
N PRO A 394 -14.80 -7.80 12.35
CA PRO A 394 -14.48 -9.04 11.66
C PRO A 394 -14.61 -8.91 10.14
N SER A 395 -13.97 -9.82 9.42
CA SER A 395 -14.00 -9.83 7.96
C SER A 395 -15.27 -10.53 7.43
N ALA A 396 -15.97 -9.87 6.51
CA ALA A 396 -16.96 -10.47 5.64
C ALA A 396 -16.29 -11.11 4.41
N THR A 397 -16.89 -12.18 3.88
CA THR A 397 -16.42 -12.82 2.64
C THR A 397 -17.50 -12.81 1.56
N LEU A 398 -17.06 -12.82 0.31
CA LEU A 398 -17.93 -12.90 -0.86
C LEU A 398 -18.26 -14.38 -1.14
N GLY A 399 -19.54 -14.69 -1.29
CA GLY A 399 -19.97 -15.95 -1.88
C GLY A 399 -19.90 -15.92 -3.40
N THR A 400 -20.39 -16.97 -4.05
CA THR A 400 -20.38 -17.07 -5.51
C THR A 400 -21.25 -15.97 -6.14
N GLY A 401 -20.64 -15.15 -6.99
CA GLY A 401 -21.33 -14.07 -7.69
C GLY A 401 -22.19 -14.54 -8.86
N GLY A 402 -23.18 -13.72 -9.22
CA GLY A 402 -24.06 -13.95 -10.36
C GLY A 402 -24.65 -12.66 -10.92
N PRO A 403 -25.32 -12.74 -12.09
CA PRO A 403 -25.97 -11.59 -12.68
C PRO A 403 -27.08 -11.05 -11.74
N ALA A 404 -27.19 -9.73 -11.69
CA ALA A 404 -28.36 -9.01 -11.18
C ALA A 404 -29.19 -8.56 -12.40
N ALA A 405 -29.22 -7.27 -12.74
CA ALA A 405 -29.90 -6.78 -13.95
C ALA A 405 -29.05 -6.90 -15.23
N GLY A 406 -27.79 -7.35 -15.14
CA GLY A 406 -26.90 -7.53 -16.28
C GLY A 406 -26.65 -6.25 -17.08
N ASP A 407 -26.52 -6.37 -18.39
CA ASP A 407 -26.16 -5.26 -19.30
C ASP A 407 -27.16 -4.09 -19.28
N ILE A 408 -28.40 -4.31 -18.83
CA ILE A 408 -29.43 -3.27 -18.69
C ILE A 408 -29.00 -2.20 -17.66
N ALA A 409 -28.30 -2.61 -16.60
CA ALA A 409 -27.76 -1.70 -15.60
C ALA A 409 -26.58 -0.86 -16.12
N LEU A 410 -25.90 -1.33 -17.17
CA LEU A 410 -24.75 -0.68 -17.80
C LEU A 410 -25.17 0.32 -18.90
N ALA A 411 -26.44 0.31 -19.30
CA ALA A 411 -26.94 1.26 -20.28
C ALA A 411 -27.04 2.67 -19.64
N PRO A 412 -26.39 3.69 -20.24
CA PRO A 412 -26.49 5.06 -19.76
C PRO A 412 -27.94 5.54 -19.83
N ASP A 413 -28.37 6.29 -18.81
CA ASP A 413 -29.69 6.91 -18.82
C ASP A 413 -29.76 7.91 -19.98
N ARG A 414 -30.50 7.58 -21.03
CA ARG A 414 -30.71 8.49 -22.18
C ARG A 414 -31.59 9.69 -21.81
N GLY A 415 -31.96 9.82 -20.53
CA GLY A 415 -32.86 10.81 -20.02
C GLY A 415 -34.30 10.55 -20.49
N PRO A 416 -35.27 11.23 -19.89
CA PRO A 416 -36.65 11.07 -20.29
C PRO A 416 -36.85 11.50 -21.75
N GLN A 417 -37.48 10.65 -22.57
CA GLN A 417 -37.73 10.93 -23.99
C GLN A 417 -38.45 12.28 -24.21
N TYR A 418 -39.24 12.75 -23.23
CA TYR A 418 -39.93 14.04 -23.31
C TYR A 418 -38.96 15.22 -23.51
N ARG A 419 -37.71 15.16 -23.03
CA ARG A 419 -36.73 16.25 -23.25
C ARG A 419 -36.41 16.42 -24.74
N ARG A 420 -36.39 15.33 -25.50
CA ARG A 420 -36.28 15.36 -26.97
C ARG A 420 -37.52 16.03 -27.56
N TRP A 421 -38.72 15.62 -27.16
CA TRP A 421 -39.97 16.22 -27.65
C TRP A 421 -40.11 17.71 -27.29
N VAL A 422 -39.67 18.13 -26.11
CA VAL A 422 -39.63 19.54 -25.70
C VAL A 422 -38.62 20.32 -26.54
N LEU A 423 -37.43 19.76 -26.80
CA LEU A 423 -36.46 20.38 -27.72
C LEU A 423 -37.07 20.55 -29.12
N TRP A 424 -37.71 19.50 -29.65
CA TRP A 424 -38.40 19.57 -30.94
C TRP A 424 -39.55 20.59 -30.93
N ALA A 425 -40.31 20.70 -29.84
CA ALA A 425 -41.37 21.70 -29.69
C ALA A 425 -40.80 23.13 -29.68
N VAL A 426 -39.72 23.38 -28.94
CA VAL A 426 -39.03 24.69 -28.91
C VAL A 426 -38.44 25.03 -30.29
N LEU A 427 -37.82 24.06 -30.95
CA LEU A 427 -37.25 24.23 -32.29
C LEU A 427 -38.33 24.56 -33.33
N ALA A 428 -39.45 23.82 -33.32
CA ALA A 428 -40.59 24.06 -34.19
C ALA A 428 -41.22 25.44 -33.94
N LEU A 429 -41.32 25.86 -32.67
CA LEU A 429 -41.84 27.16 -32.29
C LEU A 429 -40.91 28.30 -32.75
N GLY A 430 -39.60 28.12 -32.64
CA GLY A 430 -38.59 29.03 -33.19
C GLY A 430 -38.67 29.16 -34.71
N ALA A 431 -38.75 28.03 -35.42
CA ALA A 431 -38.91 28.00 -36.88
C ALA A 431 -40.22 28.68 -37.33
N GLY A 432 -41.32 28.44 -36.61
CA GLY A 432 -42.60 29.11 -36.85
C GLY A 432 -42.52 30.63 -36.69
N LEU A 433 -41.79 31.11 -35.67
CA LEU A 433 -41.61 32.54 -35.43
C LEU A 433 -40.82 33.21 -36.57
N VAL A 434 -39.77 32.56 -37.06
CA VAL A 434 -38.99 33.02 -38.23
C VAL A 434 -39.86 33.06 -39.48
N LEU A 435 -40.67 32.03 -39.72
CA LEU A 435 -41.60 31.97 -40.85
C LEU A 435 -42.62 33.11 -40.82
N VAL A 436 -43.17 33.42 -39.64
CA VAL A 436 -44.11 34.54 -39.45
C VAL A 436 -43.43 35.88 -39.75
N VAL A 437 -42.19 36.09 -39.29
CA VAL A 437 -41.42 37.31 -39.60
C VAL A 437 -41.15 37.42 -41.10
N ALA A 438 -40.72 36.34 -41.76
CA ALA A 438 -40.46 36.32 -43.20
C ALA A 438 -41.72 36.65 -44.02
N LEU A 439 -42.87 36.06 -43.67
CA LEU A 439 -44.15 36.35 -44.32
C LEU A 439 -44.62 37.79 -44.08
N LYS A 440 -44.35 38.35 -42.90
CA LYS A 440 -44.71 39.74 -42.59
C LYS A 440 -43.84 40.73 -43.37
N VAL A 441 -42.55 40.44 -43.57
CA VAL A 441 -41.66 41.24 -44.43
C VAL A 441 -42.09 41.17 -45.90
N LEU A 442 -42.42 39.97 -46.40
CA LEU A 442 -42.93 39.79 -47.76
C LEU A 442 -44.24 40.54 -48.02
N ARG A 443 -45.14 40.59 -47.03
CA ARG A 443 -46.40 41.36 -47.11
C ARG A 443 -46.22 42.86 -46.89
N GLY A 444 -45.14 43.29 -46.25
CA GLY A 444 -44.80 44.70 -46.05
C GLY A 444 -44.05 45.34 -47.23
N GLY A 445 -43.40 44.54 -48.08
CA GLY A 445 -42.66 45.00 -49.26
C GLY A 445 -43.51 45.35 -50.49
N SER A 446 -44.83 45.08 -50.47
CA SER A 446 -45.75 45.38 -51.57
C SER A 446 -46.37 46.79 -51.52
N THR A 447 -45.72 47.75 -50.85
CA THR A 447 -46.20 49.15 -50.83
C THR A 447 -45.03 50.14 -50.93
N THR A 448 -44.48 50.22 -52.14
CA THR A 448 -43.83 51.44 -52.66
C THR A 448 -44.00 51.38 -54.16
N ALA A 449 -44.96 52.14 -54.66
CA ALA A 449 -45.07 52.62 -56.03
C ALA A 449 -44.81 54.13 -56.00
#